data_AF-A0A6J6GX71-F1
#
_entry.id   AF-A0A6J6GX71-F1
#
_cell.length_a   1.000
_cell.length_b   1.000
_cell.length_c   1.000
_cell.angle_alpha   90.00
_cell.angle_beta   90.00
_cell.angle_gamma   90.00
#
_symmetry.space_group_name_H-M   'P 1'
#
loop_
_entity.id
_entity.type
_entity.pdbx_description
1 polymer ?
#
loop_
_entity_poly.entity_id
_entity_poly.type
_entity_poly.pdbx_seq_one_letter_code
_entity_poly.pdbx_strand_id
1 'polypeptide(L)'
;MVEHEADDGMGSAAALAAADKNVKQVLICTPDKDLAQCVVGNRVVQFDRRKGQMFDHDGVIEKFGVPPESIPDYLALMGDASDGFPGLPGWGAKSASTVLGRYLHIENIPADPADWDVQVRGAAKLAATLQEQMELAMLFRRIATVVLDAPTFTKIEELRWTGPQKNFAEVAARIDAPRLVERATKLAQTRN
;
A
#
# COMPACT_ATOMS: atom_id res chain seq x y z
N MET A 1 -11.50 19.30 -7.83
CA MET A 1 -11.76 17.92 -7.40
C MET A 1 -10.42 17.21 -7.47
N VAL A 2 -9.97 16.57 -6.40
CA VAL A 2 -8.79 15.71 -6.47
C VAL A 2 -9.29 14.39 -7.03
N GLU A 3 -8.82 14.01 -8.21
CA GLU A 3 -9.23 12.76 -8.87
C GLU A 3 -8.36 11.58 -8.44
N HIS A 4 -7.11 11.86 -8.01
CA HIS A 4 -6.13 10.87 -7.58
C HIS A 4 -5.28 11.39 -6.42
N GLU A 5 -4.95 10.50 -5.49
CA GLU A 5 -4.07 10.77 -4.36
C GLU A 5 -2.61 10.41 -4.67
N ALA A 6 -1.70 10.72 -3.74
CA ALA A 6 -0.28 10.36 -3.90
C ALA A 6 -0.10 8.84 -3.96
N ASP A 7 -0.90 8.09 -3.20
CA ASP A 7 -0.90 6.65 -3.14
C ASP A 7 -1.32 6.02 -4.47
N ASP A 8 -2.32 6.58 -5.15
CA ASP A 8 -2.70 6.20 -6.51
C ASP A 8 -1.55 6.39 -7.50
N GLY A 9 -0.86 7.53 -7.42
CA GLY A 9 0.32 7.80 -8.25
C GLY A 9 1.45 6.81 -7.98
N MET A 10 1.71 6.47 -6.71
CA MET A 10 2.75 5.52 -6.34
C MET A 10 2.40 4.08 -6.74
N GLY A 11 1.15 3.65 -6.50
CA GLY A 11 0.65 2.34 -6.88
C GLY A 11 0.65 2.14 -8.39
N SER A 12 0.12 3.11 -9.13
CA SER A 12 0.07 3.09 -10.60
C SER A 12 1.48 3.08 -11.22
N ALA A 13 2.38 3.92 -10.71
CA ALA A 13 3.77 3.93 -11.16
C ALA A 13 4.48 2.61 -10.87
N ALA A 14 4.21 2.00 -9.71
CA ALA A 14 4.80 0.72 -9.33
C ALA A 14 4.30 -0.42 -10.22
N ALA A 15 3.00 -0.49 -10.48
CA ALA A 15 2.40 -1.49 -11.37
C ALA A 15 2.98 -1.38 -12.79
N LEU A 16 3.03 -0.16 -13.34
CA LEU A 16 3.58 0.08 -14.67
C LEU A 16 5.08 -0.25 -14.74
N ALA A 17 5.86 0.12 -13.73
CA ALA A 17 7.29 -0.19 -13.68
C ALA A 17 7.57 -1.69 -13.51
N ALA A 18 6.76 -2.39 -12.73
CA ALA A 18 6.90 -3.82 -12.52
C ALA A 18 6.70 -4.63 -13.81
N ALA A 19 5.84 -4.15 -14.72
CA ALA A 19 5.54 -4.79 -16.00
C ALA A 19 6.71 -4.75 -17.00
N ASP A 20 7.64 -3.79 -16.88
CA ASP A 20 8.81 -3.69 -17.75
C ASP A 20 9.93 -4.64 -17.29
N LYS A 21 10.33 -5.57 -18.17
CA LYS A 21 11.36 -6.58 -17.88
C LYS A 21 12.76 -6.00 -17.59
N ASN A 22 13.03 -4.76 -17.99
CA ASN A 22 14.30 -4.08 -17.73
C ASN A 22 14.40 -3.52 -16.31
N VAL A 23 13.27 -3.26 -15.67
CA VAL A 23 13.23 -2.97 -14.23
C VAL A 23 13.59 -4.27 -13.51
N LYS A 24 14.40 -4.22 -12.45
CA LYS A 24 14.75 -5.39 -11.63
C LYS A 24 13.84 -5.55 -10.41
N GLN A 25 13.52 -4.44 -9.77
CA GLN A 25 12.66 -4.37 -8.60
C GLN A 25 12.12 -2.94 -8.46
N VAL A 26 10.90 -2.80 -7.94
CA VAL A 26 10.31 -1.52 -7.55
C VAL A 26 10.27 -1.44 -6.04
N LEU A 27 10.77 -0.33 -5.49
CA LEU A 27 10.73 -0.05 -4.05
C LEU A 27 9.75 1.09 -3.79
N ILE A 28 8.58 0.77 -3.26
CA ILE A 28 7.59 1.75 -2.82
C ILE A 28 8.04 2.29 -1.46
N CYS A 29 8.67 3.48 -1.47
CA CYS A 29 9.31 4.04 -0.28
C CYS A 29 8.32 4.81 0.60
N THR A 30 7.52 4.11 1.38
CA THR A 30 6.54 4.69 2.31
C THR A 30 6.40 3.86 3.59
N PRO A 31 6.16 4.46 4.78
CA PRO A 31 5.69 3.73 5.95
C PRO A 31 4.18 3.42 5.89
N ASP A 32 3.45 3.98 4.92
CA ASP A 32 2.01 3.87 4.82
C ASP A 32 1.58 2.43 4.58
N LYS A 33 0.67 1.93 5.41
CA LYS A 33 0.22 0.54 5.35
C LYS A 33 -0.68 0.29 4.14
N ASP A 34 -1.30 1.32 3.58
CA ASP A 34 -2.27 1.16 2.50
C ASP A 34 -1.56 0.68 1.23
N LEU A 35 -0.34 1.18 0.98
CA LEU A 35 0.49 0.71 -0.13
C LEU A 35 1.10 -0.68 0.07
N ALA A 36 0.85 -1.35 1.20
CA ALA A 36 1.17 -2.78 1.32
C ALA A 36 0.35 -3.61 0.31
N GLN A 37 -0.82 -3.12 -0.12
CA GLN A 37 -1.64 -3.77 -1.15
C GLN A 37 -0.95 -3.83 -2.53
N CYS A 38 0.03 -2.95 -2.78
CA CYS A 38 0.75 -2.87 -4.05
C CYS A 38 1.94 -3.83 -4.12
N VAL A 39 2.23 -4.57 -3.04
CA VAL A 39 3.36 -5.52 -2.99
C VAL A 39 3.06 -6.75 -3.87
N VAL A 40 4.04 -7.16 -4.68
CA VAL A 40 3.92 -8.29 -5.61
C VAL A 40 5.17 -9.16 -5.50
N GLY A 41 5.08 -10.26 -4.75
CA GLY A 41 6.21 -11.14 -4.46
C GLY A 41 7.44 -10.36 -4.02
N ASN A 42 8.57 -10.59 -4.71
CA ASN A 42 9.81 -9.82 -4.54
C ASN A 42 9.99 -8.73 -5.60
N ARG A 43 9.01 -8.56 -6.50
CA ARG A 43 9.09 -7.68 -7.66
C ARG A 43 8.77 -6.24 -7.31
N VAL A 44 7.70 -6.05 -6.54
CA VAL A 44 7.30 -4.77 -5.95
C VAL A 44 7.30 -4.97 -4.45
N VAL A 45 8.10 -4.17 -3.75
CA VAL A 45 8.26 -4.28 -2.29
C VAL A 45 8.06 -2.91 -1.66
N GLN A 46 7.54 -2.88 -0.45
CA GLN A 46 7.42 -1.66 0.34
C GLN A 46 8.71 -1.45 1.16
N PHE A 47 9.18 -0.21 1.27
CA PHE A 47 10.36 0.14 2.05
C PHE A 47 10.09 1.29 3.02
N ASP A 48 10.06 0.98 4.32
CA ASP A 48 10.08 1.98 5.38
C ASP A 48 11.53 2.43 5.62
N ARG A 49 11.91 3.52 4.94
CA ARG A 49 13.24 4.12 5.06
C ARG A 49 13.58 4.56 6.49
N ARG A 50 12.59 4.96 7.31
CA ARG A 50 12.85 5.44 8.68
C ARG A 50 13.29 4.30 9.58
N LYS A 51 12.71 3.11 9.39
CA LYS A 51 13.06 1.89 10.14
C LYS A 51 14.10 1.02 9.43
N GLY A 52 14.39 1.29 8.17
CA GLY A 52 15.26 0.44 7.35
C GLY A 52 14.64 -0.93 7.08
N GLN A 53 13.30 -1.03 7.04
CA GLN A 53 12.57 -2.28 6.88
C GLN A 53 11.99 -2.40 5.48
N MET A 54 12.14 -3.58 4.88
CA MET A 54 11.56 -3.93 3.59
C MET A 54 10.49 -4.99 3.79
N PHE A 55 9.35 -4.82 3.15
CA PHE A 55 8.24 -5.76 3.16
C PHE A 55 8.02 -6.25 1.72
N ASP A 56 8.41 -7.49 1.48
CA ASP A 56 7.93 -8.29 0.36
C ASP A 56 6.59 -8.94 0.74
N HIS A 57 6.06 -9.79 -0.13
CA HIS A 57 4.78 -10.47 0.10
C HIS A 57 4.70 -11.18 1.46
N ASP A 58 5.74 -11.94 1.82
CA ASP A 58 5.76 -12.69 3.08
C ASP A 58 5.91 -11.75 4.28
N GLY A 59 6.68 -10.66 4.12
CA GLY A 59 6.76 -9.59 5.12
C GLY A 59 5.44 -8.86 5.35
N VAL A 60 4.58 -8.72 4.34
CA VAL A 60 3.21 -8.20 4.52
C VAL A 60 2.38 -9.18 5.35
N ILE A 61 2.44 -10.48 5.04
CA ILE A 61 1.73 -11.51 5.82
C ILE A 61 2.22 -11.54 7.27
N GLU A 62 3.53 -11.50 7.52
CA GLU A 62 4.08 -11.50 8.87
C GLU A 62 3.60 -10.28 9.67
N LYS A 63 3.53 -9.11 9.03
CA LYS A 63 3.16 -7.85 9.69
C LYS A 63 1.66 -7.71 9.94
N PHE A 64 0.82 -8.08 8.96
CA PHE A 64 -0.63 -7.82 8.99
C PHE A 64 -1.47 -9.09 9.20
N GLY A 65 -0.90 -10.27 9.00
CA GLY A 65 -1.59 -11.56 9.05
C GLY A 65 -2.47 -11.83 7.83
N VAL A 66 -2.37 -11.00 6.78
CA VAL A 66 -3.11 -11.12 5.52
C VAL A 66 -2.17 -10.85 4.34
N PRO A 67 -2.41 -11.45 3.17
CA PRO A 67 -1.60 -11.14 1.99
C PRO A 67 -1.92 -9.74 1.42
N PRO A 68 -1.06 -9.18 0.54
CA PRO A 68 -1.24 -7.85 -0.05
C PRO A 68 -2.64 -7.59 -0.62
N GLU A 69 -3.19 -8.54 -1.37
CA GLU A 69 -4.52 -8.43 -2.00
C GLU A 69 -5.68 -8.30 -1.01
N SER A 70 -5.46 -8.68 0.25
CA SER A 70 -6.44 -8.60 1.34
C SER A 70 -6.29 -7.35 2.19
N ILE A 71 -5.27 -6.50 1.96
CA ILE A 71 -5.06 -5.28 2.75
C ILE A 71 -6.28 -4.33 2.69
N PRO A 72 -6.92 -4.09 1.53
CA PRO A 72 -8.12 -3.24 1.48
C PRO A 72 -9.28 -3.82 2.28
N ASP A 73 -9.54 -5.14 2.18
CA ASP A 73 -10.55 -5.84 2.97
C ASP A 73 -10.24 -5.76 4.47
N TYR A 74 -8.97 -5.92 4.83
CA TYR A 74 -8.50 -5.85 6.21
C TYR A 74 -8.77 -4.47 6.82
N LEU A 75 -8.37 -3.41 6.12
CA LEU A 75 -8.63 -2.03 6.54
C LEU A 75 -10.13 -1.75 6.60
N ALA A 76 -10.91 -2.21 5.62
CA ALA A 76 -12.36 -2.04 5.60
C ALA A 76 -13.04 -2.61 6.86
N LEU A 77 -12.57 -3.75 7.37
CA LEU A 77 -13.11 -4.34 8.58
C LEU A 77 -12.61 -3.65 9.85
N MET A 78 -11.31 -3.39 9.99
CA MET A 78 -10.75 -2.87 11.26
C MET A 78 -10.74 -1.34 11.39
N GLY A 79 -10.98 -0.63 10.28
CA GLY A 79 -10.94 0.82 10.18
C GLY A 79 -9.55 1.40 9.90
N ASP A 80 -9.56 2.63 9.43
CA ASP A 80 -8.39 3.47 9.29
C ASP A 80 -8.63 4.88 9.84
N ALA A 81 -7.91 5.21 10.91
CA ALA A 81 -7.98 6.53 11.50
C ALA A 81 -7.29 7.61 10.65
N SER A 82 -6.31 7.24 9.83
CA SER A 82 -5.61 8.17 8.92
C SER A 82 -6.56 8.66 7.82
N ASP A 83 -7.35 7.74 7.25
CA ASP A 83 -8.35 8.02 6.20
C ASP A 83 -9.73 8.36 6.76
N GLY A 84 -9.88 8.34 8.08
CA GLY A 84 -11.06 8.82 8.78
C GLY A 84 -12.28 7.90 8.74
N PHE A 85 -12.10 6.59 8.49
CA PHE A 85 -13.20 5.62 8.57
C PHE A 85 -13.03 4.60 9.71
N PRO A 86 -14.10 4.29 10.47
CA PRO A 86 -13.99 3.54 11.72
C PRO A 86 -13.91 2.02 11.56
N GLY A 87 -14.16 1.50 10.35
CA GLY A 87 -14.36 0.06 10.14
C GLY A 87 -15.69 -0.44 10.72
N LEU A 88 -15.82 -1.75 10.90
CA LEU A 88 -17.03 -2.37 11.44
C LEU A 88 -16.94 -2.61 12.96
N PRO A 89 -18.04 -2.42 13.71
CA PRO A 89 -18.06 -2.68 15.15
C PRO A 89 -17.61 -4.10 15.52
N GLY A 90 -16.64 -4.21 16.44
CA GLY A 90 -16.12 -5.50 16.93
C GLY A 90 -15.07 -6.13 16.02
N TRP A 91 -14.94 -5.68 14.78
CA TRP A 91 -13.80 -6.04 13.92
C TRP A 91 -12.59 -5.21 14.32
N GLY A 92 -11.48 -5.89 14.62
CA GLY A 92 -10.21 -5.26 14.89
C GLY A 92 -9.10 -6.08 14.25
N ALA A 93 -7.86 -5.58 14.31
CA ALA A 93 -6.70 -6.17 13.64
C ALA A 93 -6.63 -7.71 13.77
N LYS A 94 -6.79 -8.25 14.97
CA LYS A 94 -6.69 -9.70 15.21
C LYS A 94 -7.83 -10.51 14.59
N SER A 95 -9.08 -10.06 14.70
CA SER A 95 -10.21 -10.78 14.12
C SER A 95 -10.20 -10.65 12.60
N ALA A 96 -9.93 -9.46 12.08
CA ALA A 96 -9.80 -9.20 10.64
C ALA A 96 -8.70 -10.07 10.04
N SER A 97 -7.48 -10.08 10.61
CA SER A 97 -6.38 -10.86 10.07
C SER A 97 -6.59 -12.37 10.16
N THR A 98 -7.18 -12.86 11.26
CA THR A 98 -7.46 -14.30 11.40
C THR A 98 -8.48 -14.78 10.35
N VAL A 99 -9.53 -13.99 10.08
CA VAL A 99 -10.58 -14.37 9.14
C VAL A 99 -10.13 -14.15 7.69
N LEU A 100 -9.60 -12.98 7.35
CA LEU A 100 -9.14 -12.69 6.00
C LEU A 100 -7.86 -13.44 5.63
N GLY A 101 -6.99 -13.79 6.59
CA GLY A 101 -5.88 -14.69 6.33
C GLY A 101 -6.33 -16.07 5.85
N ARG A 102 -7.57 -16.48 6.17
CA ARG A 102 -8.17 -17.72 5.68
C ARG A 102 -9.01 -17.55 4.41
N TYR A 103 -9.88 -16.53 4.36
CA TYR A 103 -10.87 -16.35 3.30
C TYR A 103 -10.45 -15.36 2.22
N LEU A 104 -9.37 -14.62 2.43
CA LEU A 104 -8.78 -13.61 1.55
C LEU A 104 -9.64 -12.36 1.34
N HIS A 105 -10.92 -12.49 1.00
CA HIS A 105 -11.81 -11.37 0.71
C HIS A 105 -13.08 -11.43 1.55
N ILE A 106 -13.69 -10.28 1.79
CA ILE A 106 -14.93 -10.15 2.57
C ILE A 106 -16.04 -11.07 2.03
N GLU A 107 -16.18 -11.15 0.71
CA GLU A 107 -17.22 -11.92 0.02
C GLU A 107 -17.05 -13.44 0.18
N ASN A 108 -15.84 -13.89 0.51
CA ASN A 108 -15.53 -15.30 0.72
C ASN A 108 -15.79 -15.76 2.16
N ILE A 109 -16.09 -14.84 3.08
CA ILE A 109 -16.35 -15.16 4.47
C ILE A 109 -17.75 -15.79 4.57
N PRO A 110 -17.89 -17.04 5.05
CA PRO A 110 -19.19 -17.67 5.18
C PRO A 110 -20.14 -16.85 6.08
N ALA A 111 -21.42 -16.80 5.72
CA ALA A 111 -22.42 -16.08 6.50
C ALA A 111 -22.67 -16.74 7.86
N ASP A 112 -22.65 -18.07 7.91
CA ASP A 112 -22.76 -18.82 9.17
C ASP A 112 -21.36 -18.94 9.82
N PRO A 113 -21.16 -18.42 11.04
CA PRO A 113 -19.90 -18.59 11.77
C PRO A 113 -19.57 -20.06 12.08
N ALA A 114 -20.52 -20.99 12.02
CA ALA A 114 -20.28 -22.42 12.18
C ALA A 114 -19.47 -23.01 11.02
N ASP A 115 -19.55 -22.40 9.84
CA ASP A 115 -18.76 -22.77 8.66
C ASP A 115 -17.36 -22.13 8.67
N TRP A 116 -16.99 -21.44 9.76
CA TRP A 116 -15.67 -20.82 9.84
C TRP A 116 -14.60 -21.83 10.26
N ASP A 117 -13.68 -22.13 9.34
CA ASP A 117 -12.45 -22.93 9.59
C ASP A 117 -11.44 -22.25 10.53
N VAL A 118 -11.78 -21.09 11.11
CA VAL A 118 -10.92 -20.29 11.99
C VAL A 118 -11.62 -19.94 13.29
N GLN A 119 -10.86 -19.91 14.37
CA GLN A 119 -11.38 -19.62 15.71
C GLN A 119 -11.16 -18.15 16.06
N VAL A 120 -12.26 -17.40 16.19
CA VAL A 120 -12.23 -16.01 16.67
C VAL A 120 -13.24 -15.77 17.78
N ARG A 121 -12.85 -14.94 18.74
CA ARG A 121 -13.73 -14.57 19.85
C ARG A 121 -14.92 -13.77 19.32
N GLY A 122 -16.12 -14.25 19.61
CA GLY A 122 -17.36 -13.57 19.20
C GLY A 122 -17.69 -13.74 17.73
N ALA A 123 -17.28 -14.85 17.09
CA ALA A 123 -17.55 -15.16 15.68
C ALA A 123 -19.01 -14.88 15.28
N ALA A 124 -19.99 -15.31 16.09
CA ALA A 124 -21.41 -15.04 15.82
C ALA A 124 -21.76 -13.55 15.74
N LYS A 125 -21.19 -12.71 16.61
CA LYS A 125 -21.40 -11.26 16.55
C LYS A 125 -20.69 -10.64 15.35
N LEU A 126 -19.46 -11.09 15.05
CA LEU A 126 -18.68 -10.61 13.91
C LEU A 126 -19.38 -10.92 12.58
N ALA A 127 -19.86 -12.15 12.42
CA ALA A 127 -20.62 -12.59 11.26
C ALA A 127 -21.92 -11.78 11.12
N ALA A 128 -22.70 -11.64 12.20
CA ALA A 128 -23.90 -10.81 12.19
C ALA A 128 -23.62 -9.35 11.78
N THR A 129 -22.60 -8.73 12.37
CA THR A 129 -22.21 -7.35 12.01
C THR A 129 -21.76 -7.23 10.56
N LEU A 130 -21.00 -8.21 10.05
CA LEU A 130 -20.56 -8.20 8.65
C LEU A 130 -21.74 -8.33 7.69
N GLN A 131 -22.71 -9.21 7.99
CA GLN A 131 -23.90 -9.37 7.17
C GLN A 131 -24.80 -8.12 7.23
N GLU A 132 -25.00 -7.52 8.40
CA GLU A 132 -25.80 -6.30 8.59
C GLU A 132 -25.16 -5.07 7.93
N GLN A 133 -23.82 -5.00 7.87
CA GLN A 133 -23.07 -3.84 7.40
C GLN A 133 -22.21 -4.14 6.16
N MET A 134 -22.62 -5.15 5.36
CA MET A 134 -21.90 -5.57 4.16
C MET A 134 -21.64 -4.39 3.20
N GLU A 135 -22.68 -3.63 2.87
CA GLU A 135 -22.56 -2.46 1.99
C GLU A 135 -21.57 -1.41 2.53
N LEU A 136 -21.54 -1.22 3.84
CA LEU A 136 -20.61 -0.29 4.48
C LEU A 136 -19.17 -0.81 4.43
N ALA A 137 -18.95 -2.11 4.64
CA ALA A 137 -17.64 -2.73 4.48
C ALA A 137 -17.13 -2.62 3.04
N MET A 138 -18.00 -2.84 2.05
CA MET A 138 -17.65 -2.69 0.64
C MET A 138 -17.36 -1.23 0.27
N LEU A 139 -18.04 -0.27 0.90
CA LEU A 139 -17.70 1.15 0.77
C LEU A 139 -16.31 1.45 1.35
N PHE A 140 -16.01 0.97 2.56
CA PHE A 140 -14.68 1.17 3.17
C PHE A 140 -13.58 0.48 2.37
N ARG A 141 -13.82 -0.71 1.83
CA ARG A 141 -12.87 -1.37 0.93
C ARG A 141 -12.59 -0.53 -0.29
N ARG A 142 -13.63 0.06 -0.90
CA ARG A 142 -13.45 0.96 -2.05
C ARG A 142 -12.59 2.17 -1.70
N ILE A 143 -12.81 2.77 -0.53
CA ILE A 143 -12.02 3.90 -0.06
C ILE A 143 -10.56 3.50 0.16
N ALA A 144 -10.31 2.34 0.77
CA ALA A 144 -8.97 1.82 1.05
C ALA A 144 -8.26 1.22 -0.18
N THR A 145 -8.93 1.08 -1.32
CA THR A 145 -8.34 0.48 -2.52
C THR A 145 -7.63 1.55 -3.34
N VAL A 146 -6.33 1.35 -3.55
CA VAL A 146 -5.49 2.25 -4.34
C VAL A 146 -5.77 2.06 -5.82
N VAL A 147 -5.87 3.16 -6.56
CA VAL A 147 -6.01 3.17 -8.01
C VAL A 147 -4.67 2.86 -8.66
N LEU A 148 -4.65 1.89 -9.59
CA LEU A 148 -3.42 1.40 -10.23
C LEU A 148 -3.27 1.80 -11.71
N ASP A 149 -4.16 2.64 -12.23
CA ASP A 149 -4.16 3.15 -13.59
C ASP A 149 -4.14 4.69 -13.68
N ALA A 150 -3.77 5.36 -12.60
CA ALA A 150 -3.57 6.81 -12.59
C ALA A 150 -2.45 7.23 -13.56
N PRO A 151 -2.60 8.38 -14.24
CA PRO A 151 -1.60 8.86 -15.20
C PRO A 151 -0.29 9.23 -14.49
N THR A 152 0.80 8.53 -14.83
CA THR A 152 2.13 8.73 -14.21
C THR A 152 3.21 9.00 -15.25
N PHE A 153 3.76 7.96 -15.88
CA PHE A 153 4.76 8.02 -16.95
C PHE A 153 4.36 7.08 -18.08
N THR A 154 4.96 7.20 -19.26
CA THR A 154 4.66 6.31 -20.40
C THR A 154 5.77 5.32 -20.72
N LYS A 155 7.02 5.69 -20.41
CA LYS A 155 8.21 4.87 -20.66
C LYS A 155 9.13 4.89 -19.44
N ILE A 156 9.75 3.75 -19.13
CA ILE A 156 10.63 3.62 -17.96
C ILE A 156 11.87 4.49 -18.06
N GLU A 157 12.34 4.76 -19.27
CA GLU A 157 13.48 5.64 -19.51
C GLU A 157 13.25 7.07 -18.98
N GLU A 158 11.99 7.52 -18.89
CA GLU A 158 11.63 8.82 -18.32
C GLU A 158 11.98 8.91 -16.81
N LEU A 159 11.97 7.77 -16.11
CA LEU A 159 12.29 7.69 -14.69
C LEU A 159 13.80 7.61 -14.42
N ARG A 160 14.61 7.42 -15.46
CA ARG A 160 16.07 7.32 -15.30
C ARG A 160 16.61 8.66 -14.81
N TRP A 161 17.10 8.66 -13.57
CA TRP A 161 17.75 9.85 -13.02
C TRP A 161 19.09 10.11 -13.72
N THR A 162 19.20 11.25 -14.42
CA THR A 162 20.42 11.68 -15.13
C THR A 162 21.18 12.79 -14.41
N GLY A 163 20.83 13.08 -13.15
CA GLY A 163 21.41 14.16 -12.36
C GLY A 163 20.41 15.28 -12.02
N PRO A 164 20.85 16.30 -11.26
CA PRO A 164 20.01 17.44 -10.92
C PRO A 164 19.66 18.28 -12.16
N GLN A 165 18.45 18.86 -12.19
CA GLN A 165 18.02 19.79 -13.23
C GLN A 165 18.82 21.11 -13.17
N LYS A 166 18.86 21.87 -14.28
CA LYS A 166 19.64 23.12 -14.38
C LYS A 166 19.28 24.15 -13.30
N ASN A 167 18.01 24.22 -12.91
CA ASN A 167 17.50 25.13 -11.89
C ASN A 167 17.65 24.61 -10.45
N PHE A 168 18.21 23.40 -10.24
CA PHE A 168 18.30 22.80 -8.90
C PHE A 168 19.13 23.64 -7.93
N ALA A 169 20.19 24.31 -8.41
CA ALA A 169 21.01 25.18 -7.56
C ALA A 169 20.25 26.38 -7.01
N GLU A 170 19.38 26.99 -7.83
CA GLU A 170 18.50 28.09 -7.41
C GLU A 170 17.49 27.61 -6.37
N VAL A 171 16.86 26.46 -6.61
CA VAL A 171 15.91 25.86 -5.64
C VAL A 171 16.61 25.55 -4.33
N ALA A 172 17.81 24.95 -4.37
CA ALA A 172 18.60 24.62 -3.19
C ALA A 172 19.00 25.86 -2.38
N ALA A 173 19.34 26.97 -3.04
CA ALA A 173 19.60 28.24 -2.38
C ALA A 173 18.33 28.79 -1.70
N ARG A 174 17.17 28.72 -2.37
CA ARG A 174 15.89 29.21 -1.82
C ARG A 174 15.42 28.49 -0.56
N ILE A 175 15.82 27.22 -0.38
CA ILE A 175 15.49 26.41 0.80
C ILE A 175 16.67 26.33 1.81
N ASP A 176 17.67 27.21 1.69
CA ASP A 176 18.87 27.25 2.53
C ASP A 176 19.64 25.92 2.61
N ALA A 177 19.66 25.17 1.51
CA ALA A 177 20.29 23.85 1.43
C ALA A 177 21.33 23.73 0.28
N PRO A 178 22.30 24.67 0.14
CA PRO A 178 23.25 24.69 -0.98
C PRO A 178 24.11 23.43 -1.09
N ARG A 179 24.37 22.75 0.05
CA ARG A 179 25.13 21.47 0.09
C ARG A 179 24.44 20.34 -0.69
N LEU A 180 23.13 20.45 -0.97
CA LEU A 180 22.42 19.47 -1.79
C LEU A 180 22.95 19.45 -3.24
N VAL A 181 23.39 20.59 -3.77
CA VAL A 181 23.92 20.69 -5.13
C VAL A 181 25.20 19.88 -5.29
N GLU A 182 26.13 20.02 -4.34
CA GLU A 182 27.38 19.25 -4.32
C GLU A 182 27.09 17.74 -4.23
N ARG A 183 26.22 17.35 -3.30
CA ARG A 183 25.85 15.93 -3.11
C ARG A 183 25.18 15.34 -4.34
N ALA A 184 24.22 16.03 -4.94
CA ALA A 184 23.51 15.56 -6.13
C ALA A 184 24.45 15.46 -7.35
N THR A 185 25.32 16.45 -7.54
CA THR A 185 26.32 16.44 -8.63
C THR A 185 27.29 15.28 -8.48
N LYS A 186 27.83 15.06 -7.26
CA LYS A 186 28.72 13.92 -6.98
C LYS A 186 28.03 12.57 -7.20
N LEU A 187 26.76 12.45 -6.83
CA LEU A 187 25.95 11.25 -7.09
C LEU A 187 25.72 11.01 -8.59
N ALA A 188 25.52 12.07 -9.38
CA ALA A 188 25.34 11.93 -10.82
C ALA A 188 26.62 11.44 -11.52
N GLN A 189 27.79 11.94 -11.09
CA GLN A 189 29.10 11.54 -11.62
C GLN A 189 29.48 10.09 -11.30
N THR A 190 28.95 9.52 -10.21
CA THR A 190 29.26 8.15 -9.78
C THR A 190 28.32 7.09 -10.36
N ARG A 191 27.18 7.53 -10.93
CA ARG A 191 26.14 6.64 -11.50
C ARG A 191 26.10 6.64 -13.03
N ASN A 192 26.79 7.57 -13.69
CA ASN A 192 27.06 7.57 -15.13
C ASN A 192 28.37 6.84 -15.42
#